data_AF-A0A8T7GBP1-F1
#
_entry.id   AF-A0A8T7GBP1-F1
#
_cell.length_a   1.000
_cell.length_b   1.000
_cell.length_c   1.000
_cell.angle_alpha   90.00
_cell.angle_beta   90.00
_cell.angle_gamma   90.00
#
_symmetry.space_group_name_H-M   'P 1'
#
loop_
_entity.id
_entity.type
_entity.pdbx_description
1 polymer ?
#
loop_
_entity_poly.entity_id
_entity_poly.type
_entity_poly.pdbx_seq_one_letter_code
_entity_poly.pdbx_strand_id
1 'polypeptide(L)'
;MKEEFCQKIIKQDINKILEYRINLLYCINISEMQMRSNLSVLLEASANPTREKILRLLKDKPMTPTEILRELRKEERYENLVAPLLTNHLKVLYSSGLVDYEQKGRNRIYSLNSESVGKILEFFNLLALKEDMENDSPKRPKNDKWSQFEDSSFYRNR
;
A
#
# COMPACT_ATOMS: atom_id res chain seq x y z
N MET A 1 7.50 53.00 -35.22
CA MET A 1 6.81 51.92 -35.99
C MET A 1 7.52 50.57 -35.94
N LYS A 2 8.77 50.40 -36.41
CA LYS A 2 9.44 49.08 -36.39
C LYS A 2 9.73 48.54 -34.99
N GLU A 3 10.03 49.42 -34.05
CA GLU A 3 10.38 49.09 -32.67
C GLU A 3 9.18 48.57 -31.87
N GLU A 4 8.03 49.25 -31.97
CA GLU A 4 6.75 48.80 -31.43
C GLU A 4 6.30 47.44 -31.98
N PHE A 5 6.53 47.22 -33.27
CA PHE A 5 6.19 45.95 -33.93
C PHE A 5 7.04 44.79 -33.39
N CYS A 6 8.35 45.00 -33.23
CA CYS A 6 9.25 44.01 -32.63
C CYS A 6 8.88 43.72 -31.17
N GLN A 7 8.57 44.74 -30.37
CA GLN A 7 8.15 44.54 -28.98
C GLN A 7 6.85 43.73 -28.85
N LYS A 8 5.93 43.90 -29.80
CA LYS A 8 4.65 43.16 -29.82
C LYS A 8 4.86 41.67 -30.10
N ILE A 9 5.75 41.33 -31.04
CA ILE A 9 6.11 39.94 -31.35
C ILE A 9 6.81 39.29 -30.16
N ILE A 10 7.80 39.97 -29.57
CA ILE A 10 8.54 39.47 -28.40
C ILE A 10 7.60 39.19 -27.21
N LYS A 11 6.65 40.10 -26.92
CA LYS A 11 5.63 39.87 -25.87
C LYS A 11 4.76 38.66 -26.17
N GLN A 12 4.38 38.46 -27.43
CA GLN A 12 3.52 37.36 -27.84
C GLN A 12 4.23 36.02 -27.73
N ASP A 13 5.52 35.96 -28.06
CA ASP A 13 6.33 34.75 -27.92
C ASP A 13 6.64 34.43 -26.45
N ILE A 14 6.93 35.45 -25.62
CA ILE A 14 7.09 35.28 -24.17
C ILE A 14 5.80 34.74 -23.55
N ASN A 15 4.64 35.28 -23.92
CA ASN A 15 3.35 34.79 -23.40
C ASN A 15 3.10 33.33 -23.76
N LYS A 16 3.41 32.92 -25.00
CA LYS A 16 3.30 31.51 -25.41
C LYS A 16 4.22 30.61 -24.59
N ILE A 17 5.46 31.03 -24.34
CA ILE A 17 6.41 30.28 -23.51
C ILE A 17 5.92 30.18 -22.06
N LEU A 18 5.38 31.26 -21.52
CA LEU A 18 4.82 31.28 -20.17
C LEU A 18 3.60 30.38 -20.06
N GLU A 19 2.68 30.41 -21.02
CA GLU A 19 1.53 29.50 -21.06
C GLU A 19 1.98 28.04 -21.14
N TYR A 20 2.96 27.73 -21.99
CA TYR A 20 3.50 26.36 -22.09
C TYR A 20 4.12 25.91 -20.78
N ARG A 21 4.87 26.79 -20.11
CA ARG A 21 5.53 26.50 -18.83
C ARG A 21 4.53 26.35 -17.68
N ILE A 22 3.49 27.19 -17.65
CA ILE A 22 2.37 27.08 -16.70
C ILE A 22 1.64 25.74 -16.91
N ASN A 23 1.31 25.40 -18.16
CA ASN A 23 0.67 24.12 -18.47
C ASN A 23 1.56 22.92 -18.10
N LEU A 24 2.87 22.99 -18.38
CA LEU A 24 3.82 21.94 -18.01
C LEU A 24 3.90 21.76 -16.50
N LEU A 25 3.98 22.84 -15.72
CA LEU A 25 3.98 22.81 -14.26
C LEU A 25 2.65 22.28 -13.70
N TYR A 26 1.52 22.63 -14.34
CA TYR A 26 0.21 22.14 -13.96
C TYR A 26 0.09 20.63 -14.20
N CYS A 27 0.59 20.11 -15.33
CA CYS A 27 0.66 18.68 -15.61
C CYS A 27 1.56 17.94 -14.61
N ILE A 28 2.72 18.50 -14.27
CA ILE A 28 3.64 17.91 -13.27
C ILE A 28 2.97 17.84 -11.89
N ASN A 29 2.33 18.94 -11.44
CA ASN A 29 1.63 18.97 -10.15
C ASN A 29 0.42 18.03 -10.12
N ILE A 30 -0.35 17.92 -11.21
CA ILE A 30 -1.47 16.95 -11.30
C ILE A 30 -0.95 15.52 -11.17
N SER A 31 0.16 15.22 -11.85
CA SER A 31 0.81 13.90 -11.77
C SER A 31 1.27 13.60 -10.34
N GLU A 32 1.90 14.57 -9.67
CA GLU A 32 2.31 14.44 -8.26
C GLU A 32 1.12 14.30 -7.30
N MET A 33 0.01 15.01 -7.53
CA MET A 33 -1.22 14.88 -6.72
C MET A 33 -1.88 13.51 -6.86
N GLN A 34 -1.89 12.93 -8.07
CA GLN A 34 -2.39 11.57 -8.30
C GLN A 34 -1.51 10.51 -7.62
N MET A 35 -0.23 10.80 -7.42
CA MET A 35 0.72 9.90 -6.77
C MET A 35 0.59 9.92 -5.23
N ARG A 36 0.17 11.04 -4.63
CA ARG A 36 -0.01 11.18 -3.17
C ARG A 36 -1.26 10.49 -2.59
N SER A 37 -2.20 9.98 -3.40
CA SER A 37 -3.48 9.44 -2.91
C SER A 37 -3.68 7.92 -3.07
N ASN A 38 -2.78 7.18 -3.73
CA ASN A 38 -2.93 5.72 -3.89
C ASN A 38 -2.61 4.94 -2.61
N LEU A 39 -1.77 5.47 -1.74
CA LEU A 39 -1.30 4.74 -0.56
C LEU A 39 -2.41 4.49 0.48
N SER A 40 -3.29 5.47 0.75
CA SER A 40 -4.39 5.26 1.71
C SER A 40 -5.32 4.15 1.24
N VAL A 41 -5.65 4.13 -0.06
CA VAL A 41 -6.48 3.08 -0.68
C VAL A 41 -5.83 1.70 -0.53
N LEU A 42 -4.52 1.60 -0.77
CA LEU A 42 -3.77 0.35 -0.58
C LEU A 42 -3.78 -0.11 0.88
N LEU A 43 -3.53 0.81 1.83
CA LEU A 43 -3.51 0.49 3.25
C LEU A 43 -4.90 0.07 3.76
N GLU A 44 -5.95 0.82 3.42
CA GLU A 44 -7.35 0.50 3.76
C GLU A 44 -7.79 -0.85 3.17
N ALA A 45 -7.40 -1.14 1.92
CA ALA A 45 -7.66 -2.43 1.30
C ALA A 45 -6.90 -3.57 1.98
N SER A 46 -5.68 -3.34 2.47
CA SER A 46 -4.90 -4.39 3.18
C SER A 46 -5.33 -4.62 4.64
N ALA A 47 -5.87 -3.60 5.33
CA ALA A 47 -6.12 -3.61 6.77
C ALA A 47 -7.22 -4.57 7.28
N ASN A 48 -7.92 -5.28 6.39
CA ASN A 48 -8.90 -6.28 6.80
C ASN A 48 -8.22 -7.65 7.00
N PRO A 49 -8.44 -8.36 8.12
CA PRO A 49 -7.75 -9.61 8.42
C PRO A 49 -7.92 -10.71 7.36
N THR A 50 -9.10 -10.79 6.73
CA THR A 50 -9.35 -11.76 5.66
C THR A 50 -8.56 -11.38 4.40
N ARG A 51 -8.54 -10.09 4.04
CA ARG A 51 -7.79 -9.59 2.88
C ARG A 51 -6.28 -9.71 3.08
N GLU A 52 -5.78 -9.39 4.27
CA GLU A 52 -4.38 -9.64 4.65
C GLU A 52 -4.01 -11.11 4.45
N LYS A 53 -4.86 -12.03 4.92
CA LYS A 53 -4.62 -13.46 4.77
C LYS A 53 -4.64 -13.91 3.30
N ILE A 54 -5.54 -13.37 2.48
CA ILE A 54 -5.57 -13.61 1.03
C ILE A 54 -4.26 -13.16 0.40
N LEU A 55 -3.75 -11.97 0.72
CA LEU A 55 -2.49 -11.45 0.19
C LEU A 55 -1.32 -12.36 0.59
N ARG A 56 -1.31 -12.89 1.82
CA ARG A 56 -0.30 -13.87 2.27
C ARG A 56 -0.34 -15.16 1.45
N LEU A 57 -1.53 -15.69 1.13
CA LEU A 57 -1.66 -16.87 0.27
C LEU A 57 -1.17 -16.61 -1.15
N LEU A 58 -1.52 -15.45 -1.71
CA LEU A 58 -1.13 -15.05 -3.07
C LEU A 58 0.34 -14.67 -3.21
N LYS A 59 1.03 -14.37 -2.10
CA LYS A 59 2.48 -14.19 -2.06
C LYS A 59 3.21 -15.48 -2.48
N ASP A 60 2.70 -16.64 -2.07
CA ASP A 60 3.36 -17.91 -2.31
C ASP A 60 3.11 -18.42 -3.74
N LYS A 61 1.87 -18.27 -4.23
CA LYS A 61 1.52 -18.64 -5.62
C LYS A 61 0.20 -18.00 -6.08
N PRO A 62 0.01 -17.85 -7.41
CA PRO A 62 -1.29 -17.52 -7.97
C PRO A 62 -2.34 -18.59 -7.67
N MET A 63 -3.57 -18.19 -7.39
CA MET A 63 -4.66 -19.10 -7.01
C MET A 63 -6.01 -18.65 -7.56
N THR A 64 -6.91 -19.60 -7.79
CA THR A 64 -8.33 -19.33 -8.07
C THR A 64 -9.11 -19.01 -6.79
N PRO A 65 -10.28 -18.33 -6.87
CA PRO A 65 -11.12 -18.09 -5.71
C PRO A 65 -11.48 -19.37 -4.93
N THR A 66 -11.70 -20.48 -5.63
CA THR A 66 -12.02 -21.76 -5.00
C THR A 66 -10.84 -22.32 -4.20
N GLU A 67 -9.62 -22.20 -4.74
CA GLU A 67 -8.40 -22.62 -4.04
C GLU A 67 -8.15 -21.74 -2.81
N ILE A 68 -8.29 -20.41 -2.94
CA ILE A 68 -8.15 -19.48 -1.82
C ILE A 68 -9.16 -19.82 -0.72
N LEU A 69 -10.43 -20.07 -1.07
CA LEU A 69 -11.46 -20.44 -0.11
C LEU A 69 -11.12 -21.73 0.64
N ARG A 70 -10.61 -22.73 -0.08
CA ARG A 70 -10.20 -24.01 0.50
C ARG A 70 -9.04 -23.84 1.47
N GLU A 71 -8.04 -23.02 1.13
CA GLU A 71 -6.89 -22.76 2.01
C GLU A 71 -7.31 -21.97 3.26
N LEU A 72 -8.16 -20.95 3.12
CA LEU A 72 -8.65 -20.17 4.26
C LEU A 72 -9.45 -21.02 5.26
N ARG A 73 -10.32 -21.90 4.76
CA ARG A 73 -11.17 -22.76 5.60
C ARG A 73 -10.41 -23.81 6.40
N LYS A 74 -9.10 -24.00 6.18
CA LYS A 74 -8.26 -24.86 7.03
C LYS A 74 -8.06 -24.28 8.43
N GLU A 75 -8.27 -22.98 8.60
CA GLU A 75 -8.20 -22.29 9.88
C GLU A 75 -9.61 -22.09 10.46
N GLU A 76 -9.82 -22.45 11.72
CA GLU A 76 -11.12 -22.38 12.42
C GLU A 76 -11.79 -21.00 12.31
N ARG A 77 -10.99 -19.92 12.32
CA ARG A 77 -11.47 -18.53 12.17
C ARG A 77 -12.27 -18.30 10.87
N TYR A 78 -11.99 -19.03 9.80
CA TYR A 78 -12.58 -18.83 8.48
C TYR A 78 -13.46 -19.99 8.01
N GLU A 79 -13.82 -20.92 8.91
CA GLU A 79 -14.67 -22.09 8.58
C GLU A 79 -15.99 -21.68 7.92
N ASN A 80 -16.60 -20.60 8.43
CA ASN A 80 -17.87 -20.05 7.94
C ASN A 80 -17.72 -19.12 6.73
N LEU A 81 -16.51 -18.94 6.17
CA LEU A 81 -16.30 -18.08 5.02
C LEU A 81 -16.96 -18.69 3.78
N VAL A 82 -17.74 -17.90 3.04
CA VAL A 82 -18.47 -18.33 1.84
C VAL A 82 -17.92 -17.68 0.57
N ALA A 83 -18.10 -18.35 -0.58
CA ALA A 83 -17.57 -17.91 -1.88
C ALA A 83 -18.03 -16.49 -2.31
N PRO A 84 -19.30 -16.07 -2.11
CA PRO A 84 -19.72 -14.71 -2.45
C PRO A 84 -18.96 -13.63 -1.66
N LEU A 85 -18.72 -13.87 -0.37
CA LEU A 85 -17.98 -12.96 0.51
C LEU A 85 -16.50 -12.88 0.10
N LEU A 86 -15.88 -14.03 -0.18
CA LEU A 86 -14.51 -14.06 -0.71
C LEU A 86 -14.40 -13.28 -2.03
N THR A 87 -15.36 -13.44 -2.94
CA THR A 87 -15.38 -12.71 -4.20
C THR A 87 -15.45 -11.20 -3.98
N ASN A 88 -16.22 -10.74 -2.98
CA ASN A 88 -16.25 -9.33 -2.61
C ASN A 88 -14.90 -8.85 -2.06
N HIS A 89 -14.21 -9.64 -1.24
CA HIS A 89 -12.86 -9.31 -0.80
C HIS A 89 -11.87 -9.19 -1.96
N LEU A 90 -11.92 -10.12 -2.92
CA LEU A 90 -11.08 -10.10 -4.12
C LEU A 90 -11.38 -8.90 -5.02
N LYS A 91 -12.65 -8.49 -5.13
CA LYS A 91 -13.01 -7.25 -5.85
C LYS A 91 -12.38 -6.02 -5.21
N VAL A 92 -12.43 -5.89 -3.89
CA VAL A 92 -11.81 -4.76 -3.18
C VAL A 92 -10.29 -4.74 -3.41
N LEU A 93 -9.63 -5.89 -3.26
CA LEU A 93 -8.18 -6.01 -3.49
C LEU A 93 -7.78 -5.71 -4.93
N TYR A 94 -8.60 -6.15 -5.89
CA TYR A 94 -8.37 -5.88 -7.31
C TYR A 94 -8.56 -4.40 -7.63
N SER A 95 -9.65 -3.80 -7.16
CA SER A 95 -9.92 -2.37 -7.37
C SER A 95 -8.90 -1.46 -6.71
N SER A 96 -8.26 -1.89 -5.61
CA SER A 96 -7.15 -1.16 -5.01
C SER A 96 -5.83 -1.35 -5.75
N GLY A 97 -5.74 -2.28 -6.70
CA GLY A 97 -4.51 -2.64 -7.40
C GLY A 97 -3.53 -3.48 -6.58
N LEU A 98 -3.96 -4.11 -5.47
CA LEU A 98 -3.09 -5.01 -4.67
C LEU A 98 -2.94 -6.39 -5.30
N VAL A 99 -3.92 -6.80 -6.11
CA VAL A 99 -3.93 -8.07 -6.82
C VAL A 99 -4.37 -7.86 -8.25
N ASP A 100 -3.88 -8.71 -9.14
CA ASP A 100 -4.33 -8.83 -10.51
C ASP A 100 -4.97 -10.20 -10.72
N TYR A 101 -5.63 -10.39 -11.86
CA TYR A 101 -6.04 -11.72 -12.28
C TYR A 101 -5.82 -11.95 -13.78
N GLU A 102 -5.47 -13.19 -14.11
CA GLU A 102 -5.47 -13.69 -15.47
C GLU A 102 -6.73 -14.55 -15.69
N GLN A 103 -7.39 -14.40 -16.83
CA GLN A 103 -8.54 -15.23 -17.18
C GLN A 103 -8.12 -16.46 -17.99
N LYS A 104 -8.25 -17.65 -17.39
CA LYS A 104 -8.01 -18.94 -18.06
C LYS A 104 -9.33 -19.68 -18.23
N GLY A 105 -9.92 -19.55 -19.42
CA GLY A 105 -11.25 -20.06 -19.72
C GLY A 105 -12.31 -19.40 -18.83
N ARG A 106 -12.99 -20.20 -18.01
CA ARG A 106 -14.01 -19.73 -17.05
C ARG A 106 -13.44 -19.30 -15.70
N ASN A 107 -12.15 -19.58 -15.44
CA ASN A 107 -11.53 -19.33 -14.15
C ASN A 107 -10.73 -18.03 -14.18
N ARG A 108 -10.76 -17.31 -13.06
CA ARG A 108 -9.86 -16.19 -12.77
C ARG A 108 -8.78 -16.68 -11.83
N ILE A 109 -7.52 -16.51 -12.21
CA ILE A 109 -6.38 -16.86 -11.39
C ILE A 109 -5.80 -15.55 -10.86
N TYR A 110 -5.91 -15.33 -9.55
CA TYR A 110 -5.45 -14.13 -8.89
C TYR A 110 -3.97 -14.25 -8.52
N SER A 111 -3.25 -13.13 -8.57
CA SER A 111 -1.85 -13.01 -8.16
C SER A 111 -1.61 -11.66 -7.48
N LEU A 112 -0.60 -11.59 -6.63
CA LEU A 112 -0.18 -10.34 -6.00
C LEU A 112 0.37 -9.37 -7.04
N ASN A 113 0.01 -8.09 -6.96
CA ASN A 113 0.64 -7.05 -7.76
C ASN A 113 1.94 -6.59 -7.07
N SER A 114 3.08 -6.95 -7.66
CA SER A 114 4.40 -6.67 -7.06
C SER A 114 4.74 -5.17 -7.01
N GLU A 115 4.25 -4.39 -7.97
CA GLU A 115 4.49 -2.94 -8.02
C GLU A 115 3.78 -2.23 -6.86
N SER A 116 2.50 -2.54 -6.64
CA SER A 116 1.71 -1.97 -5.55
C SER A 116 2.27 -2.35 -4.18
N VAL A 117 2.74 -3.59 -4.02
CA VAL A 117 3.40 -4.02 -2.78
C VAL A 117 4.74 -3.32 -2.59
N GLY A 118 5.51 -3.11 -3.66
CA GLY A 118 6.74 -2.31 -3.65
C GLY A 118 6.51 -0.89 -3.10
N LYS A 119 5.44 -0.22 -3.54
CA LYS A 119 5.07 1.13 -3.07
C LYS A 119 4.78 1.19 -1.57
N ILE A 120 4.10 0.17 -1.03
CA ILE A 120 3.82 0.07 0.41
C ILE A 120 5.11 -0.15 1.19
N LEU A 121 6.00 -1.02 0.71
CA LEU A 121 7.29 -1.28 1.34
C LEU A 121 8.20 -0.04 1.30
N GLU A 122 8.24 0.68 0.18
CA GLU A 122 8.96 1.94 0.05
C GLU A 122 8.46 2.97 1.06
N PHE A 123 7.14 3.09 1.23
CA PHE A 123 6.56 3.96 2.26
C PHE A 123 6.98 3.56 3.68
N PHE A 124 6.92 2.27 4.03
CA PHE A 124 7.39 1.81 5.34
C PHE A 124 8.89 2.03 5.54
N ASN A 125 9.71 1.85 4.50
CA ASN A 125 11.15 2.16 4.55
C ASN A 125 11.38 3.66 4.76
N LEU A 126 10.63 4.53 4.09
CA LEU A 126 10.70 5.99 4.31
C LEU A 126 10.35 6.37 5.76
N LEU A 127 9.36 5.71 6.36
CA LEU A 127 9.04 5.90 7.77
C LEU A 127 10.14 5.37 8.69
N ALA A 128 10.68 4.18 8.40
CA ALA A 128 11.75 3.57 9.18
C ALA A 128 13.06 4.38 9.12
N LEU A 129 13.39 4.99 7.98
CA LEU A 129 14.58 5.85 7.82
C LEU A 129 14.53 7.15 8.64
N LYS A 130 13.38 7.49 9.25
CA LYS A 130 13.31 8.61 10.21
C LYS A 130 13.76 8.23 11.63
N GLU A 131 13.89 6.95 11.95
CA GLU A 131 14.24 6.51 13.31
C GLU A 131 15.75 6.49 13.58
N ASP A 132 16.59 6.64 12.56
CA ASP A 132 18.06 6.52 12.67
C ASP A 132 18.81 7.86 12.84
N MET A 133 18.10 9.00 12.93
CA MET A 133 18.70 10.32 13.19
C MET A 133 18.33 10.91 14.56
N GLU A 134 17.74 10.12 15.47
CA GLU A 134 17.50 10.53 16.86
C GLU A 134 17.40 9.32 17.80
N ASN A 135 18.48 8.55 17.94
CA ASN A 135 18.63 7.63 19.07
C ASN A 135 20.12 7.39 19.40
N ASP A 136 20.75 8.39 20.02
CA ASP A 136 21.67 8.09 21.11
C ASP A 136 20.81 7.61 22.29
N SER A 137 20.42 6.33 22.28
CA SER A 137 19.71 5.75 23.42
C SER A 137 20.72 5.39 24.51
N PRO A 138 20.55 5.84 25.76
CA PRO A 138 21.47 5.51 26.84
C PRO A 138 21.43 4.00 27.11
N LYS A 139 22.63 3.40 27.20
CA LYS A 139 22.82 1.98 27.53
C LYS A 139 21.99 1.62 28.77
N ARG A 140 21.04 0.68 28.64
CA ARG A 140 20.25 0.20 29.79
C ARG A 140 21.19 -0.24 30.91
N PRO A 141 21.05 0.27 32.15
CA PRO A 141 21.84 -0.26 33.25
C PRO A 141 21.38 -1.70 33.50
N LYS A 142 22.32 -2.65 33.41
CA LYS A 142 22.12 -4.01 33.88
C LYS A 142 21.88 -3.93 35.38
N ASN A 143 20.64 -4.12 35.81
CA ASN A 143 20.32 -4.27 37.22
C ASN A 143 19.61 -5.61 37.40
N ASP A 144 20.36 -6.55 37.98
CA ASP A 144 20.02 -7.96 38.22
C ASP A 144 19.01 -8.13 39.38
N LYS A 145 17.96 -7.30 39.41
CA LYS A 145 16.96 -7.27 40.49
C LYS A 145 15.57 -7.77 40.11
N TRP A 146 15.32 -8.09 38.83
CA TRP A 146 13.99 -8.52 38.38
C TRP A 146 13.80 -10.04 38.32
N SER A 147 14.83 -10.84 38.65
CA SER A 147 14.74 -12.31 38.74
C SER A 147 14.02 -12.83 39.99
N GLN A 148 13.53 -11.94 40.87
CA GLN A 148 12.84 -12.33 42.11
C GLN A 148 11.31 -12.25 42.02
N PHE A 149 10.76 -11.80 40.88
CA PHE A 149 9.31 -11.66 40.68
C PHE A 149 8.71 -12.72 39.73
N GLU A 150 9.48 -13.75 39.38
CA GLU A 150 9.00 -14.82 38.49
C GLU A 150 8.32 -15.99 39.21
N ASP A 151 8.15 -15.94 40.54
CA ASP A 151 7.53 -17.04 41.27
C ASP A 151 6.10 -16.75 41.76
N SER A 152 5.19 -17.46 41.10
CA SER A 152 4.05 -18.17 41.67
C SER A 152 2.74 -17.44 42.00
N SER A 153 1.70 -17.93 41.30
CA SER A 153 0.33 -18.18 41.80
C SER A 153 -0.77 -17.11 41.72
N PHE A 154 -0.61 -16.00 40.98
CA PHE A 154 -1.66 -14.97 40.95
C PHE A 154 -2.68 -15.04 39.79
N TYR A 155 -2.42 -15.79 38.71
CA TYR A 155 -3.37 -15.93 37.60
C TYR A 155 -4.03 -17.32 37.58
N ARG A 156 -4.77 -17.64 38.63
CA ARG A 156 -5.92 -18.55 38.51
C ARG A 156 -7.20 -17.76 38.81
N ASN A 157 -8.12 -17.87 37.86
CA ASN A 157 -9.53 -17.49 37.89
C ASN A 157 -9.87 -16.02 37.57
N ARG A 158 -10.31 -15.80 36.33
CA ARG A 158 -11.70 -15.41 36.06
C ARG A 158 -12.11 -15.74 34.64
#